data_AF-A0A963F7H6-F1
#
_entry.id   AF-A0A963F7H6-F1
#
_cell.length_a   1.000
_cell.length_b   1.000
_cell.length_c   1.000
_cell.angle_alpha   90.00
_cell.angle_beta   90.00
_cell.angle_gamma   90.00
#
_symmetry.space_group_name_H-M   'P 1'
#
loop_
_entity.id
_entity.type
_entity.pdbx_description
1 polymer ?
#
loop_
_entity_poly.entity_id
_entity_poly.type
_entity_poly.pdbx_seq_one_letter_code
_entity_poly.pdbx_strand_id
1 'polypeptide(L)'
;AFSSDRNGNVVNHANENLQVFAPIDTAGTRFNTGATVDLVLPTLSGAPQATDNVIAALNLDAAETQPGTAWPAGTTDTTDVAYSAAADPTFESNITTDMYNHATSTTIYDSLGNSHRATMYYRKTATSGLWQTYTYIDGTLAGDGATANHYSTLQFQPSGALDTTAGSVDAQGRFDLDAWTPVNGADPITVTFDYAATSQYGADFAVNDLTQDGFTAGRLSGVDVDNSGVIFARFTNGQSTALGKVALAKFNNPQGLRQLGDT
;
A
#
# COMPACT_ATOMS: atom_id res chain seq x y z
N ALA A 1 12.89 14.67 33.80
CA ALA A 1 12.81 15.02 32.36
C ALA A 1 13.77 14.12 31.60
N PHE A 2 13.43 13.73 30.38
CA PHE A 2 14.24 12.87 29.51
C PHE A 2 14.55 13.57 28.19
N SER A 3 15.68 13.23 27.58
CA SER A 3 16.12 13.73 26.26
C SER A 3 16.85 12.63 25.50
N SER A 4 16.95 12.73 24.17
CA SER A 4 17.76 11.81 23.38
C SER A 4 19.23 12.24 23.36
N ASP A 5 20.15 11.29 23.51
CA ASP A 5 21.59 11.51 23.31
C ASP A 5 21.98 11.40 21.81
N ARG A 6 23.28 11.52 21.51
CA ARG A 6 23.81 11.40 20.13
C ARG A 6 23.65 9.99 19.54
N ASN A 7 23.59 8.98 20.39
CA ASN A 7 23.45 7.58 19.99
C ASN A 7 21.98 7.16 19.87
N GLY A 8 21.03 8.09 20.15
CA GLY A 8 19.60 7.84 20.13
C GLY A 8 19.05 7.27 21.44
N ASN A 9 19.87 7.07 22.47
CA ASN A 9 19.39 6.61 23.77
C ASN A 9 18.55 7.69 24.45
N VAL A 10 17.49 7.28 25.13
CA VAL A 10 16.70 8.18 25.96
C VAL A 10 17.31 8.24 27.35
N VAL A 11 17.83 9.40 27.72
CA VAL A 11 18.58 9.61 28.96
C VAL A 11 17.92 10.65 29.86
N ASN A 12 18.14 10.53 31.16
CA ASN A 12 17.80 11.57 32.13
C ASN A 12 18.91 12.66 32.18
N HIS A 13 18.74 13.64 33.06
CA HIS A 13 19.69 14.74 33.26
C HIS A 13 21.08 14.30 33.79
N ALA A 14 21.18 13.10 34.36
CA ALA A 14 22.42 12.49 34.83
C ALA A 14 23.05 11.55 33.78
N ASN A 15 22.53 11.53 32.55
CA ASN A 15 22.90 10.63 31.45
C ASN A 15 22.66 9.13 31.73
N GLU A 16 21.71 8.79 32.61
CA GLU A 16 21.29 7.41 32.82
C GLU A 16 20.21 7.01 31.81
N ASN A 17 20.33 5.81 31.25
CA ASN A 17 19.44 5.30 30.21
C ASN A 17 18.07 4.88 30.78
N LEU A 18 17.00 5.28 30.10
CA LEU A 18 15.66 4.80 30.39
C LEU A 18 15.53 3.31 30.04
N GLN A 19 15.18 2.49 31.03
CA GLN A 19 14.96 1.06 30.89
C GLN A 19 13.53 0.74 30.47
N VAL A 20 13.38 -0.13 29.47
CA VAL A 20 12.07 -0.60 28.98
C VAL A 20 12.07 -2.12 28.78
N PHE A 21 10.89 -2.72 28.77
CA PHE A 21 10.70 -4.07 28.25
C PHE A 21 10.65 -4.01 26.72
N ALA A 22 11.50 -4.81 26.07
CA ALA A 22 11.58 -4.84 24.61
C ALA A 22 10.27 -5.39 24.01
N PRO A 23 9.75 -4.77 22.94
CA PRO A 23 8.59 -5.28 22.22
C PRO A 23 8.94 -6.57 21.47
N ILE A 24 7.97 -7.47 21.36
CA ILE A 24 8.07 -8.71 20.56
C ILE A 24 7.43 -8.50 19.18
N ASP A 25 6.55 -7.51 19.06
CA ASP A 25 5.85 -7.13 17.83
C ASP A 25 5.93 -5.61 17.60
N THR A 26 5.66 -5.17 16.38
CA THR A 26 5.67 -3.74 16.02
C THR A 26 4.45 -2.99 16.52
N ALA A 27 3.36 -3.71 16.83
CA ALA A 27 2.09 -3.15 17.30
C ALA A 27 2.10 -2.75 18.79
N GLY A 28 3.10 -3.19 19.56
CA GLY A 28 3.21 -2.93 20.99
C GLY A 28 2.23 -3.75 21.83
N THR A 29 1.82 -4.93 21.37
CA THR A 29 0.87 -5.79 22.12
C THR A 29 1.58 -6.78 23.04
N ARG A 30 2.81 -7.16 22.71
CA ARG A 30 3.59 -8.16 23.45
C ARG A 30 4.99 -7.63 23.76
N PHE A 31 5.47 -7.93 24.97
CA PHE A 31 6.78 -7.49 25.46
C PHE A 31 7.52 -8.63 26.15
N ASN A 32 8.85 -8.63 26.03
CA ASN A 32 9.70 -9.50 26.82
C ASN A 32 9.86 -8.89 28.23
N THR A 33 9.16 -9.46 29.22
CA THR A 33 9.21 -9.01 30.61
C THR A 33 10.29 -9.70 31.45
N GLY A 34 11.11 -10.57 30.85
CA GLY A 34 12.18 -11.30 31.53
C GLY A 34 13.44 -10.48 31.80
N ALA A 35 13.63 -9.38 31.08
CA ALA A 35 14.73 -8.44 31.27
C ALA A 35 14.36 -7.06 30.72
N THR A 36 15.01 -6.00 31.21
CA THR A 36 14.92 -4.66 30.61
C THR A 36 16.10 -4.40 29.69
N VAL A 37 15.89 -3.49 28.74
CA VAL A 37 16.91 -2.98 27.83
C VAL A 37 16.84 -1.46 27.79
N ASP A 38 17.91 -0.83 27.32
CA ASP A 38 17.96 0.61 27.09
C ASP A 38 16.98 1.00 25.97
N LEU A 39 16.20 2.06 26.19
CA LEU A 39 15.36 2.63 25.14
C LEU A 39 16.20 3.43 24.15
N VAL A 40 16.16 3.00 22.89
CA VAL A 40 16.83 3.67 21.76
C VAL A 40 15.77 4.15 20.77
N LEU A 41 15.87 5.42 20.38
CA LEU A 41 15.03 6.00 19.34
C LEU A 41 15.65 5.71 17.97
N PRO A 42 14.99 4.93 17.10
CA PRO A 42 15.48 4.72 15.74
C PRO A 42 15.32 6.00 14.92
N THR A 43 16.26 6.28 14.03
CA THR A 43 16.18 7.43 13.11
C THR A 43 15.36 7.14 11.86
N LEU A 44 15.18 5.86 11.53
CA LEU A 44 14.46 5.35 10.37
C LEU A 44 13.43 4.29 10.79
N SER A 45 12.34 4.18 10.03
CA SER A 45 11.26 3.21 10.28
C SER A 45 11.64 1.76 10.00
N GLY A 46 12.78 1.52 9.35
CA GLY A 46 13.19 0.22 8.84
C GLY A 46 13.36 0.24 7.32
N ALA A 47 13.43 -0.95 6.73
CA ALA A 47 13.41 -1.13 5.28
C ALA A 47 12.04 -0.72 4.70
N PRO A 48 11.99 -0.23 3.45
CA PRO A 48 10.73 -0.04 2.74
C PRO A 48 10.00 -1.37 2.54
N GLN A 49 8.69 -1.28 2.27
CA GLN A 49 7.86 -2.42 1.88
C GLN A 49 7.31 -2.14 0.48
N ALA A 50 7.56 -3.08 -0.45
CA ALA A 50 6.93 -3.04 -1.76
C ALA A 50 5.41 -3.22 -1.60
N THR A 51 4.63 -2.64 -2.52
CA THR A 51 3.19 -2.86 -2.54
C THR A 51 2.90 -4.28 -3.03
N ASP A 52 2.20 -5.05 -2.21
CA ASP A 52 1.70 -6.38 -2.58
C ASP A 52 0.22 -6.31 -2.93
N ASN A 53 -0.55 -5.44 -2.27
CA ASN A 53 -2.01 -5.37 -2.43
C ASN A 53 -2.53 -3.93 -2.57
N VAL A 54 -3.44 -3.74 -3.53
CA VAL A 54 -4.22 -2.52 -3.74
C VAL A 54 -5.70 -2.83 -3.57
N ILE A 55 -6.36 -2.16 -2.63
CA ILE A 55 -7.82 -2.24 -2.46
C ILE A 55 -8.45 -1.15 -3.33
N ALA A 56 -9.38 -1.54 -4.20
CA ALA A 56 -10.17 -0.65 -5.02
C ALA A 56 -11.67 -0.94 -4.82
N ALA A 57 -12.34 -0.08 -4.06
CA ALA A 57 -13.79 -0.15 -3.86
C ALA A 57 -14.46 0.98 -4.63
N LEU A 58 -15.20 0.64 -5.68
CA LEU A 58 -15.79 1.61 -6.61
C LEU A 58 -17.31 1.41 -6.75
N ASN A 59 -17.98 2.43 -7.26
CA ASN A 59 -19.25 2.25 -7.96
C ASN A 59 -19.03 2.56 -9.45
N LEU A 60 -19.33 1.60 -10.31
CA LEU A 60 -19.33 1.75 -11.77
C LEU A 60 -20.76 1.95 -12.26
N ASP A 61 -21.05 3.00 -13.03
CA ASP A 61 -22.44 3.31 -13.39
C ASP A 61 -23.05 2.26 -14.35
N ALA A 62 -24.12 1.61 -13.87
CA ALA A 62 -24.87 0.62 -14.63
C ALA A 62 -25.54 1.17 -15.90
N ALA A 63 -25.79 2.48 -16.00
CA ALA A 63 -26.44 3.12 -17.15
C ALA A 63 -25.47 3.47 -18.29
N GLU A 64 -24.16 3.46 -18.02
CA GLU A 64 -23.16 3.83 -19.04
C GLU A 64 -23.15 2.88 -20.24
N THR A 65 -22.56 3.34 -21.34
CA THR A 65 -22.41 2.54 -22.55
C THR A 65 -20.94 2.31 -22.85
N GLN A 66 -20.66 1.33 -23.70
CA GLN A 66 -19.31 1.06 -24.17
C GLN A 66 -18.77 2.29 -24.92
N PRO A 67 -17.53 2.76 -24.63
CA PRO A 67 -16.90 3.83 -25.38
C PRO A 67 -16.74 3.46 -26.85
N GLY A 68 -16.98 4.44 -27.73
CA GLY A 68 -17.02 4.24 -29.18
C GLY A 68 -15.66 3.92 -29.79
N THR A 69 -14.58 4.39 -29.17
CA THR A 69 -13.22 4.08 -29.60
C THR A 69 -12.76 2.77 -28.96
N ALA A 70 -12.24 1.87 -29.80
CA ALA A 70 -11.71 0.60 -29.33
C ALA A 70 -10.43 0.85 -28.50
N TRP A 71 -10.20 -0.01 -27.52
CA TRP A 71 -8.90 -0.03 -26.86
C TRP A 71 -7.83 -0.44 -27.89
N PRO A 72 -6.66 0.20 -27.92
CA PRO A 72 -5.61 -0.16 -28.88
C PRO A 72 -5.24 -1.63 -28.75
N ALA A 73 -5.11 -2.34 -29.88
CA ALA A 73 -4.63 -3.71 -29.88
C ALA A 73 -3.11 -3.71 -30.01
N GLY A 74 -2.41 -4.41 -29.12
CA GLY A 74 -0.96 -4.57 -29.21
C GLY A 74 -0.63 -5.45 -30.41
N THR A 75 0.23 -4.96 -31.29
CA THR A 75 0.90 -5.81 -32.27
C THR A 75 2.32 -6.06 -31.78
N THR A 76 2.73 -7.33 -31.73
CA THR A 76 4.13 -7.71 -31.52
C THR A 76 4.95 -7.65 -32.82
N ASP A 77 4.33 -7.26 -33.95
CA ASP A 77 5.01 -7.13 -35.23
C ASP A 77 5.73 -5.78 -35.36
N THR A 78 7.01 -5.80 -35.00
CA THR A 78 7.94 -4.66 -35.16
C THR A 78 8.41 -4.45 -36.61
N THR A 79 7.93 -5.26 -37.57
CA THR A 79 8.31 -5.18 -38.99
C THR A 79 7.26 -4.53 -39.89
N ASP A 80 6.08 -4.19 -39.35
CA ASP A 80 5.05 -3.48 -40.09
C ASP A 80 5.36 -1.97 -40.19
N VAL A 81 5.43 -1.46 -41.42
CA VAL A 81 5.69 -0.04 -41.75
C VAL A 81 4.51 0.87 -41.36
N ALA A 82 3.37 0.27 -40.99
CA ALA A 82 2.23 0.95 -40.36
C ALA A 82 2.31 1.02 -38.82
N TYR A 83 3.43 0.62 -38.20
CA TYR A 83 3.69 0.85 -36.77
C TYR A 83 3.77 2.36 -36.50
N SER A 84 2.63 2.95 -36.13
CA SER A 84 2.63 4.18 -35.37
C SER A 84 2.71 3.78 -33.90
N ALA A 85 3.75 4.24 -33.19
CA ALA A 85 3.82 4.16 -31.73
C ALA A 85 2.54 4.69 -31.04
N ALA A 86 1.68 5.42 -31.76
CA ALA A 86 0.37 5.91 -31.35
C ALA A 86 -0.74 4.85 -31.17
N ALA A 87 -0.52 3.58 -31.51
CA ALA A 87 -1.54 2.52 -31.43
C ALA A 87 -1.15 1.34 -30.52
N ASP A 88 -0.08 1.48 -29.74
CA ASP A 88 0.41 0.43 -28.85
C ASP A 88 -0.19 0.56 -27.44
N PRO A 89 -1.02 -0.38 -26.96
CA PRO A 89 -1.58 -0.34 -25.62
C PRO A 89 -0.53 -0.57 -24.53
N THR A 90 0.73 -0.89 -24.84
CA THR A 90 1.75 -0.99 -23.79
C THR A 90 2.14 0.37 -23.23
N PHE A 91 1.81 1.48 -23.91
CA PHE A 91 2.13 2.85 -23.50
C PHE A 91 0.89 3.66 -23.19
N GLU A 92 0.80 4.17 -21.95
CA GLU A 92 -0.33 4.98 -21.44
C GLU A 92 -0.57 6.25 -22.28
N SER A 93 0.47 6.81 -22.90
CA SER A 93 0.35 8.02 -23.74
C SER A 93 -0.55 7.87 -24.97
N ASN A 94 -0.88 6.63 -25.34
CA ASN A 94 -1.76 6.33 -26.46
C ASN A 94 -3.23 6.21 -26.05
N ILE A 95 -3.53 6.33 -24.74
CA ILE A 95 -4.88 6.24 -24.21
C ILE A 95 -5.54 7.60 -24.22
N THR A 96 -6.67 7.69 -24.92
CA THR A 96 -7.46 8.91 -25.07
C THR A 96 -8.80 8.79 -24.32
N THR A 97 -9.41 9.93 -23.99
CA THR A 97 -10.60 10.01 -23.12
C THR A 97 -11.85 9.36 -23.70
N ASP A 98 -11.87 9.06 -25.00
CA ASP A 98 -12.96 8.39 -25.72
C ASP A 98 -12.82 6.85 -25.76
N MET A 99 -11.74 6.30 -25.20
CA MET A 99 -11.47 4.86 -25.13
C MET A 99 -12.02 4.18 -23.86
N TYR A 100 -12.24 4.95 -22.79
CA TYR A 100 -12.64 4.45 -21.48
C TYR A 100 -13.80 5.27 -20.89
N ASN A 101 -14.44 4.75 -19.86
CA ASN A 101 -15.52 5.43 -19.14
C ASN A 101 -14.95 6.28 -18.01
N HIS A 102 -14.16 5.65 -17.13
CA HIS A 102 -13.53 6.30 -15.97
C HIS A 102 -12.09 5.87 -15.80
N ALA A 103 -11.30 6.70 -15.14
CA ALA A 103 -9.95 6.37 -14.73
C ALA A 103 -9.70 6.85 -13.30
N THR A 104 -8.87 6.12 -12.57
CA THR A 104 -8.36 6.54 -11.27
C THR A 104 -6.91 6.10 -11.14
N SER A 105 -6.18 6.64 -10.17
CA SER A 105 -4.78 6.31 -9.96
C SER A 105 -4.42 6.24 -8.49
N THR A 106 -3.49 5.35 -8.15
CA THR A 106 -2.87 5.27 -6.82
C THR A 106 -1.35 5.26 -6.94
N THR A 107 -0.68 5.55 -5.83
CA THR A 107 0.78 5.44 -5.73
C THR A 107 1.12 4.12 -5.05
N ILE A 108 1.92 3.30 -5.74
CA ILE A 108 2.49 2.05 -5.22
C ILE A 108 4.00 2.24 -4.95
N TYR A 109 4.62 1.33 -4.22
CA TYR A 109 6.02 1.38 -3.85
C TYR A 109 6.77 0.12 -4.31
N ASP A 110 8.01 0.28 -4.77
CA ASP A 110 8.90 -0.84 -5.10
C ASP A 110 9.69 -1.36 -3.88
N SER A 111 10.50 -2.41 -4.07
CA SER A 111 11.33 -3.01 -3.01
C SER A 111 12.44 -2.09 -2.48
N LEU A 112 12.74 -0.99 -3.17
CA LEU A 112 13.69 0.04 -2.75
C LEU A 112 13.01 1.27 -2.13
N GLY A 113 11.67 1.29 -2.08
CA GLY A 113 10.85 2.36 -1.53
C GLY A 113 10.63 3.56 -2.46
N ASN A 114 10.91 3.43 -3.77
CA ASN A 114 10.52 4.44 -4.76
C ASN A 114 9.03 4.35 -5.05
N SER A 115 8.42 5.49 -5.30
CA SER A 115 7.00 5.59 -5.65
C SER A 115 6.80 5.41 -7.15
N HIS A 116 5.80 4.61 -7.53
CA HIS A 116 5.34 4.42 -8.91
C HIS A 116 3.86 4.76 -9.01
N ARG A 117 3.42 5.35 -10.13
CA ARG A 117 2.00 5.66 -10.36
C ARG A 117 1.34 4.48 -11.05
N ALA A 118 0.37 3.88 -10.38
CA ALA A 118 -0.55 2.91 -10.97
C ALA A 118 -1.82 3.63 -11.42
N THR A 119 -2.09 3.68 -12.73
CA THR A 119 -3.33 4.22 -13.32
C THR A 119 -4.22 3.08 -13.77
N MET A 120 -5.48 3.07 -13.34
CA MET A 120 -6.48 2.08 -13.74
C MET A 120 -7.56 2.76 -14.60
N TYR A 121 -7.77 2.23 -15.80
CA TYR A 121 -8.83 2.65 -16.72
C TYR A 121 -9.95 1.62 -16.73
N TYR A 122 -11.18 2.08 -16.49
CA TYR A 122 -12.39 1.28 -16.50
C TYR A 122 -13.17 1.50 -17.79
N ARG A 123 -13.40 0.41 -18.51
CA ARG A 123 -14.11 0.42 -19.79
C ARG A 123 -15.27 -0.56 -19.76
N LYS A 124 -16.48 -0.07 -19.95
CA LYS A 124 -17.66 -0.92 -20.08
C LYS A 124 -17.65 -1.64 -21.42
N THR A 125 -18.12 -2.89 -21.42
CA THR A 125 -18.27 -3.67 -22.66
C THR A 125 -19.73 -3.70 -23.12
N ALA A 126 -19.97 -4.21 -24.33
CA ALA A 126 -21.31 -4.49 -24.82
C ALA A 126 -21.99 -5.66 -24.06
N THR A 127 -21.22 -6.48 -23.35
CA THR A 127 -21.74 -7.57 -22.51
C THR A 127 -22.29 -7.00 -21.21
N SER A 128 -23.51 -7.40 -20.85
CA SER A 128 -24.18 -6.90 -19.64
C SER A 128 -23.37 -7.21 -18.38
N GLY A 129 -23.14 -6.17 -17.58
CA GLY A 129 -22.44 -6.30 -16.30
C GLY A 129 -20.94 -6.57 -16.44
N LEU A 130 -20.35 -6.47 -17.63
CA LEU A 130 -18.94 -6.77 -17.85
C LEU A 130 -18.14 -5.49 -18.12
N TRP A 131 -17.11 -5.29 -17.30
CA TRP A 131 -16.14 -4.20 -17.41
C TRP A 131 -14.73 -4.76 -17.61
N GLN A 132 -13.91 -4.00 -18.34
CA GLN A 132 -12.49 -4.24 -18.53
C GLN A 132 -11.71 -3.21 -17.72
N THR A 133 -10.65 -3.65 -17.05
CA THR A 133 -9.73 -2.81 -16.31
C THR A 133 -8.35 -2.88 -16.94
N TYR A 134 -7.81 -1.76 -17.37
CA TYR A 134 -6.45 -1.67 -17.89
C TYR A 134 -5.59 -0.92 -16.90
N THR A 135 -4.49 -1.53 -16.47
CA THR A 135 -3.61 -0.96 -15.45
C THR A 135 -2.25 -0.61 -16.04
N TYR A 136 -1.81 0.63 -15.83
CA TYR A 136 -0.48 1.09 -16.21
C TYR A 136 0.32 1.44 -14.97
N ILE A 137 1.56 0.99 -14.90
CA ILE A 137 2.53 1.39 -13.89
C ILE A 137 3.60 2.23 -14.58
N ASP A 138 3.73 3.49 -14.15
CA ASP A 138 4.64 4.48 -14.75
C ASP A 138 4.50 4.58 -16.29
N GLY A 139 3.25 4.53 -16.76
CA GLY A 139 2.92 4.63 -18.18
C GLY A 139 3.18 3.35 -18.99
N THR A 140 3.64 2.28 -18.35
CA THR A 140 3.81 0.96 -18.98
C THR A 140 2.68 0.05 -18.55
N LEU A 141 2.06 -0.65 -19.49
CA LEU A 141 0.97 -1.57 -19.20
C LEU A 141 1.45 -2.72 -18.30
N ALA A 142 0.73 -2.94 -17.21
CA ALA A 142 0.88 -4.11 -16.35
C ALA A 142 -0.25 -5.08 -16.72
N GLY A 143 0.14 -6.20 -17.36
CA GLY A 143 -0.80 -7.27 -17.73
C GLY A 143 -1.31 -8.05 -16.53
N ASP A 144 -2.12 -9.08 -16.76
CA ASP A 144 -2.67 -10.00 -15.76
C ASP A 144 -2.46 -11.48 -16.13
N GLY A 145 -1.49 -11.76 -17.00
CA GLY A 145 -1.16 -13.09 -17.50
C GLY A 145 -1.97 -13.52 -18.72
N ALA A 146 -2.98 -12.74 -19.15
CA ALA A 146 -3.73 -13.01 -20.38
C ALA A 146 -2.97 -12.54 -21.64
N THR A 147 -2.28 -13.47 -22.30
CA THR A 147 -1.36 -13.26 -23.46
C THR A 147 -1.92 -12.53 -24.70
N ALA A 148 -3.21 -12.21 -24.76
CA ALA A 148 -3.82 -11.56 -25.93
C ALA A 148 -4.43 -10.19 -25.63
N ASN A 149 -4.75 -9.91 -24.38
CA ASN A 149 -5.67 -8.87 -23.98
C ASN A 149 -5.26 -8.47 -22.57
N HIS A 150 -4.28 -7.58 -22.46
CA HIS A 150 -3.67 -7.14 -21.21
C HIS A 150 -4.63 -6.25 -20.38
N TYR A 151 -5.79 -6.80 -20.05
CA TYR A 151 -6.82 -6.23 -19.18
C TYR A 151 -7.39 -7.32 -18.31
N SER A 152 -7.76 -6.95 -17.10
CA SER A 152 -8.57 -7.79 -16.23
C SER A 152 -10.05 -7.49 -16.41
N THR A 153 -10.90 -8.39 -15.96
CA THR A 153 -12.35 -8.26 -16.11
C THR A 153 -13.04 -8.19 -14.77
N LEU A 154 -14.07 -7.36 -14.68
CA LEU A 154 -15.00 -7.31 -13.56
C LEU A 154 -16.38 -7.66 -14.11
N GLN A 155 -16.89 -8.85 -13.75
CA GLN A 155 -18.25 -9.25 -14.04
C GLN A 155 -19.13 -8.94 -12.82
N PHE A 156 -20.28 -8.32 -13.06
CA PHE A 156 -21.28 -8.04 -12.03
C PHE A 156 -22.52 -8.91 -12.24
N GLN A 157 -23.14 -9.27 -11.12
CA GLN A 157 -24.43 -9.92 -11.09
C GLN A 157 -25.55 -8.93 -11.43
N PRO A 158 -26.77 -9.39 -11.80
CA PRO A 158 -27.92 -8.50 -11.98
C PRO A 158 -28.28 -7.68 -10.73
N SER A 159 -27.83 -8.10 -9.54
CA SER A 159 -27.97 -7.36 -8.29
C SER A 159 -27.06 -6.12 -8.19
N GLY A 160 -26.06 -5.98 -9.07
CA GLY A 160 -25.03 -4.94 -9.01
C GLY A 160 -23.80 -5.30 -8.17
N ALA A 161 -23.79 -6.47 -7.52
CA ALA A 161 -22.61 -6.96 -6.79
C ALA A 161 -21.59 -7.61 -7.74
N LEU A 162 -20.29 -7.56 -7.39
CA LEU A 162 -19.24 -8.27 -8.11
C LEU A 162 -19.50 -9.78 -8.09
N ASP A 163 -19.37 -10.43 -9.24
CA ASP A 163 -19.55 -11.87 -9.41
C ASP A 163 -18.22 -12.61 -9.29
N THR A 164 -17.89 -13.06 -8.07
CA THR A 164 -16.68 -13.87 -7.81
C THR A 164 -16.78 -15.32 -8.33
N THR A 165 -17.92 -15.70 -8.90
CA THR A 165 -18.13 -17.05 -9.48
C THR A 165 -17.98 -17.07 -11.00
N ALA A 166 -17.91 -15.91 -11.65
CA ALA A 166 -17.75 -15.77 -13.09
C ALA A 166 -16.36 -16.17 -13.60
N GLY A 167 -15.38 -16.34 -12.70
CA GLY A 167 -13.99 -16.67 -13.04
C GLY A 167 -13.16 -15.48 -13.54
N SER A 168 -13.72 -14.25 -13.51
CA SER A 168 -13.01 -13.02 -13.83
C SER A 168 -12.11 -12.52 -12.69
N VAL A 169 -12.41 -12.96 -11.46
CA VAL A 169 -11.68 -12.70 -10.22
C VAL A 169 -11.68 -13.98 -9.37
N ASP A 170 -10.82 -14.05 -8.36
CA ASP A 170 -10.82 -15.16 -7.40
C ASP A 170 -12.03 -15.12 -6.45
N ALA A 171 -12.11 -16.09 -5.54
CA ALA A 171 -13.20 -16.19 -4.56
C ALA A 171 -13.25 -15.01 -3.56
N GLN A 172 -12.17 -14.25 -3.45
CA GLN A 172 -12.05 -13.05 -2.62
C GLN A 172 -12.32 -11.77 -3.42
N GLY A 173 -12.59 -11.84 -4.73
CA GLY A 173 -12.81 -10.65 -5.57
C GLY A 173 -11.52 -10.00 -6.07
N ARG A 174 -10.43 -10.77 -6.19
CA ARG A 174 -9.10 -10.29 -6.52
C ARG A 174 -8.58 -10.85 -7.84
N PHE A 175 -7.61 -10.16 -8.41
CA PHE A 175 -6.76 -10.68 -9.47
C PHE A 175 -5.33 -10.17 -9.29
N ASP A 176 -4.37 -10.94 -9.79
CA ASP A 176 -2.96 -10.59 -9.75
C ASP A 176 -2.53 -10.00 -11.09
N LEU A 177 -1.75 -8.91 -11.04
CA LEU A 177 -1.05 -8.44 -12.23
C LEU A 177 0.18 -9.31 -12.52
N ASP A 178 0.59 -9.32 -13.78
CA ASP A 178 1.91 -9.81 -14.17
C ASP A 178 2.99 -9.03 -13.44
N ALA A 179 4.11 -9.72 -13.17
CA ALA A 179 5.26 -9.10 -12.54
C ALA A 179 5.77 -7.93 -13.40
N TRP A 180 5.67 -6.72 -12.86
CA TRP A 180 6.22 -5.52 -13.46
C TRP A 180 7.63 -5.27 -12.90
N THR A 181 8.61 -5.04 -13.78
CA THR A 181 10.00 -4.80 -13.35
C THR A 181 10.34 -3.31 -13.45
N PRO A 182 10.58 -2.64 -12.31
CA PRO A 182 11.04 -1.25 -12.30
C PRO A 182 12.37 -1.06 -13.05
N VAL A 183 12.51 0.02 -13.83
CA VAL A 183 13.74 0.33 -14.58
C VAL A 183 14.91 0.81 -13.70
N ASN A 184 14.66 1.04 -12.42
CA ASN A 184 15.61 1.57 -11.44
C ASN A 184 16.45 0.48 -10.74
N GLY A 185 16.28 -0.79 -11.13
CA GLY A 185 17.02 -1.93 -10.55
C GLY A 185 16.41 -2.50 -9.27
N ALA A 186 15.21 -2.08 -8.88
CA ALA A 186 14.42 -2.78 -7.85
C ALA A 186 13.95 -4.16 -8.35
N ASP A 187 13.56 -5.01 -7.41
CA ASP A 187 13.02 -6.34 -7.73
C ASP A 187 11.68 -6.21 -8.48
N PRO A 188 11.32 -7.18 -9.34
CA PRO A 188 9.98 -7.23 -9.92
C PRO A 188 8.91 -7.25 -8.84
N ILE A 189 7.84 -6.49 -9.05
CA ILE A 189 6.69 -6.44 -8.15
C ILE A 189 5.48 -7.09 -8.81
N THR A 190 4.75 -7.89 -8.03
CA THR A 190 3.45 -8.46 -8.41
C THR A 190 2.42 -7.83 -7.51
N VAL A 191 1.50 -7.07 -8.08
CA VAL A 191 0.47 -6.34 -7.33
C VAL A 191 -0.87 -7.07 -7.50
N THR A 192 -1.47 -7.46 -6.38
CA THR A 192 -2.84 -7.95 -6.34
C THR A 192 -3.80 -6.78 -6.23
N PHE A 193 -4.83 -6.75 -7.07
CA PHE A 193 -5.93 -5.80 -6.96
C PHE A 193 -7.15 -6.47 -6.33
N ASP A 194 -7.63 -5.91 -5.23
CA ASP A 194 -8.83 -6.36 -4.52
C ASP A 194 -10.02 -5.45 -4.86
N TYR A 195 -10.96 -6.00 -5.63
CA TYR A 195 -12.20 -5.34 -6.05
C TYR A 195 -13.43 -5.83 -5.28
N ALA A 196 -13.27 -6.60 -4.20
CA ALA A 196 -14.37 -7.28 -3.51
C ALA A 196 -15.54 -6.36 -3.13
N ALA A 197 -15.23 -5.12 -2.75
CA ALA A 197 -16.20 -4.11 -2.33
C ALA A 197 -16.69 -3.21 -3.47
N THR A 198 -16.36 -3.53 -4.73
CA THR A 198 -16.84 -2.80 -5.91
C THR A 198 -18.24 -3.23 -6.31
N SER A 199 -19.02 -2.27 -6.81
CA SER A 199 -20.40 -2.46 -7.25
C SER A 199 -20.66 -1.80 -8.59
N GLN A 200 -21.77 -2.19 -9.21
CA GLN A 200 -22.31 -1.56 -10.40
C GLN A 200 -23.78 -1.16 -10.18
N TYR A 201 -24.01 -0.01 -9.54
CA TYR A 201 -25.34 0.56 -9.35
C TYR A 201 -25.62 1.68 -10.35
N GLY A 202 -26.89 2.07 -10.50
CA GLY A 202 -27.31 3.18 -11.38
C GLY A 202 -27.03 4.57 -10.79
N ALA A 203 -25.90 4.72 -10.11
CA ALA A 203 -25.39 5.98 -9.59
C ALA A 203 -24.07 6.32 -10.31
N ASP A 204 -23.68 7.60 -10.27
CA ASP A 204 -22.46 8.09 -10.88
C ASP A 204 -21.21 7.31 -10.41
N PHE A 205 -20.16 7.34 -11.23
CA PHE A 205 -18.87 6.78 -10.85
C PHE A 205 -18.35 7.39 -9.55
N ALA A 206 -17.96 6.52 -8.63
CA ALA A 206 -17.39 6.93 -7.35
C ALA A 206 -16.25 6.00 -6.94
N VAL A 207 -15.18 6.59 -6.40
CA VAL A 207 -14.11 5.89 -5.71
C VAL A 207 -14.43 5.92 -4.22
N ASN A 208 -14.94 4.81 -3.67
CA ASN A 208 -15.34 4.71 -2.27
C ASN A 208 -14.13 4.44 -1.37
N ASP A 209 -13.21 3.60 -1.83
CA ASP A 209 -11.92 3.34 -1.17
C ASP A 209 -10.85 3.03 -2.22
N LEU A 210 -9.64 3.54 -2.00
CA LEU A 210 -8.47 3.28 -2.83
C LEU A 210 -7.21 3.36 -1.98
N THR A 211 -6.75 2.20 -1.49
CA THR A 211 -5.62 2.09 -0.56
C THR A 211 -4.66 0.98 -0.98
N GLN A 212 -3.45 1.03 -0.44
CA GLN A 212 -2.40 0.06 -0.71
C GLN A 212 -1.49 -0.12 0.52
N ASP A 213 -0.74 -1.20 0.56
CA ASP A 213 0.01 -1.65 1.75
C ASP A 213 1.52 -1.35 1.77
N GLY A 214 2.09 -0.95 0.63
CA GLY A 214 3.49 -0.57 0.50
C GLY A 214 3.82 0.79 1.13
N PHE A 215 5.09 1.00 1.46
CA PHE A 215 5.57 2.27 2.00
C PHE A 215 7.08 2.44 1.80
N THR A 216 7.49 3.69 1.60
CA THR A 216 8.91 4.09 1.61
C THR A 216 9.50 4.08 3.02
N ALA A 217 10.84 4.18 3.13
CA ALA A 217 11.50 4.37 4.42
C ALA A 217 11.12 5.73 5.03
N GLY A 218 10.63 5.72 6.27
CA GLY A 218 10.26 6.92 7.02
C GLY A 218 11.38 7.40 7.95
N ARG A 219 11.47 8.70 8.17
CA ARG A 219 12.31 9.29 9.24
C ARG A 219 11.50 9.44 10.51
N LEU A 220 12.14 9.37 11.67
CA LEU A 220 11.48 9.64 12.94
C LEU A 220 10.91 11.06 12.95
N SER A 221 9.59 11.17 13.10
CA SER A 221 8.85 12.42 13.17
C SER A 221 8.39 12.76 14.59
N GLY A 222 8.24 11.75 15.46
CA GLY A 222 7.76 11.95 16.82
C GLY A 222 7.83 10.69 17.67
N VAL A 223 7.63 10.87 18.97
CA VAL A 223 7.54 9.78 19.96
C VAL A 223 6.31 10.05 20.82
N ASP A 224 5.46 9.04 20.96
CA ASP A 224 4.28 9.07 21.83
C ASP A 224 4.39 8.02 22.92
N VAL A 225 3.74 8.26 24.06
CA VAL A 225 3.59 7.29 25.14
C VAL A 225 2.11 7.13 25.45
N ASP A 226 1.60 5.91 25.40
CA ASP A 226 0.20 5.65 25.72
C ASP A 226 -0.04 5.51 27.24
N ASN A 227 -1.32 5.45 27.64
CA ASN A 227 -1.71 5.28 29.05
C ASN A 227 -1.29 3.93 29.65
N SER A 228 -0.90 2.95 28.84
CA SER A 228 -0.41 1.66 29.27
C SER A 228 1.12 1.64 29.47
N GLY A 229 1.79 2.76 29.17
CA GLY A 229 3.23 2.95 29.29
C GLY A 229 4.01 2.42 28.08
N VAL A 230 3.37 2.16 26.95
CA VAL A 230 4.03 1.77 25.70
C VAL A 230 4.48 3.02 24.96
N ILE A 231 5.73 3.00 24.54
CA ILE A 231 6.39 4.07 23.80
C ILE A 231 6.36 3.70 22.31
N PHE A 232 5.87 4.61 21.48
CA PHE A 232 5.78 4.45 20.03
C PHE A 232 6.64 5.50 19.31
N ALA A 233 7.36 5.08 18.27
CA ALA A 233 7.95 5.97 17.28
C ALA A 233 6.94 6.21 16.15
N ARG A 234 6.77 7.48 15.76
CA ARG A 234 6.01 7.91 14.59
C ARG A 234 6.96 8.30 13.48
N PHE A 235 6.72 7.82 12.27
CA PHE A 235 7.59 8.07 11.13
C PHE A 235 6.88 8.89 10.04
N THR A 236 7.68 9.58 9.21
CA THR A 236 7.16 10.43 8.12
C THR A 236 6.39 9.67 7.03
N ASN A 237 6.57 8.34 6.94
CA ASN A 237 5.83 7.46 6.05
C ASN A 237 4.49 6.98 6.64
N GLY A 238 4.05 7.55 7.76
CA GLY A 238 2.80 7.18 8.44
C GLY A 238 2.89 5.94 9.33
N GLN A 239 4.01 5.20 9.29
CA GLN A 239 4.21 4.02 10.13
C GLN A 239 4.39 4.39 11.61
N SER A 240 3.95 3.47 12.47
CA SER A 240 4.09 3.57 13.91
C SER A 240 4.63 2.27 14.46
N THR A 241 5.72 2.34 15.21
CA THR A 241 6.40 1.15 15.75
C THR A 241 6.56 1.29 17.25
N ALA A 242 6.14 0.28 18.00
CA ALA A 242 6.43 0.20 19.42
C ALA A 242 7.93 0.05 19.66
N LEU A 243 8.48 0.88 20.54
CA LEU A 243 9.89 0.85 20.94
C LEU A 243 10.12 0.11 22.25
N GLY A 244 9.11 0.07 23.11
CA GLY A 244 9.17 -0.63 24.38
C GLY A 244 8.11 -0.16 25.37
N LYS A 245 8.00 -0.90 26.47
CA LYS A 245 7.09 -0.57 27.57
C LYS A 245 7.88 -0.16 28.80
N VAL A 246 7.54 0.97 29.41
CA VAL A 246 8.20 1.49 30.60
C VAL A 246 8.10 0.47 31.74
N ALA A 247 9.25 0.08 32.29
CA ALA A 247 9.33 -0.76 33.46
C ALA A 247 9.20 0.11 34.72
N LEU A 248 8.25 -0.23 35.60
CA LEU A 248 8.07 0.45 36.88
C LEU A 248 8.48 -0.49 38.01
N ALA A 249 9.25 0.04 38.96
CA ALA A 249 9.61 -0.65 40.18
C ALA A 249 8.76 -0.17 41.35
N LYS A 250 8.34 -1.10 42.22
CA LYS A 250 7.69 -0.79 43.49
C LYS A 250 8.51 -1.42 44.61
N PHE A 251 8.82 -0.63 45.63
CA PHE A 251 9.57 -1.09 46.79
C PHE A 251 8.64 -1.25 47.99
N ASN A 252 8.83 -2.33 48.75
CA ASN A 252 8.06 -2.57 49.98
C ASN A 252 8.42 -1.56 51.08
N ASN A 253 9.67 -1.09 51.11
CA ASN A 253 10.14 -0.07 52.05
C ASN A 253 10.84 1.08 51.31
N PRO A 254 10.08 2.11 50.88
CA PRO A 254 10.67 3.29 50.23
C PRO A 254 11.67 4.06 51.11
N GLN A 255 11.52 4.03 52.44
CA GLN A 255 12.42 4.72 53.39
C GLN A 255 13.81 4.07 53.47
N GLY A 256 13.95 2.83 52.97
CA GLY A 256 15.24 2.15 52.89
C GLY A 256 16.09 2.53 51.67
N LEU A 257 15.56 3.36 50.77
CA LEU A 257 16.30 3.80 49.59
C LEU A 257 17.37 4.81 49.99
N ARG A 258 18.60 4.59 49.50
CA ARG A 258 19.68 5.55 49.64
C ARG A 258 19.65 6.52 48.46
N GLN A 259 19.53 7.81 48.75
CA GLN A 259 19.63 8.86 47.75
C GLN A 259 21.05 8.90 47.17
N LEU A 260 21.16 8.78 45.85
CA LEU A 260 22.39 8.82 45.08
C LEU A 260 22.24 9.84 43.94
N GLY A 261 21.91 11.09 44.27
CA GLY A 261 21.67 12.16 43.28
C GLY A 261 20.94 13.35 43.88
N ASP A 262 20.98 14.50 43.18
CA ASP A 262 20.37 15.74 43.64
C ASP A 262 18.87 15.82 43.26
N THR A 263 18.07 16.13 44.29
CA THR A 263 16.60 16.29 44.35
C THR A 263 15.74 15.04 44.23
#